data_AF-A0A4Q7ME04-F1
#
_entry.id   AF-A0A4Q7ME04-F1
#
_cell.length_a   1.000
_cell.length_b   1.000
_cell.length_c   1.000
_cell.angle_alpha   90.00
_cell.angle_beta   90.00
_cell.angle_gamma   90.00
#
_symmetry.space_group_name_H-M   'P 1'
#
loop_
_entity.id
_entity.type
_entity.pdbx_description
1 polymer ?
#
loop_
_entity_poly.entity_id
_entity_poly.type
_entity_poly.pdbx_seq_one_letter_code
_entity_poly.pdbx_strand_id
1 'polypeptide(L)' 'MKAKHALFLLAIGFVLDLIGSWLKIVHWSNGEYWFIAGVILKIAGVVLLAYKVVTYPGWKGFWNK' A
#
# COMPACT_ATOMS: atom_id res chain seq x y z
N MET A 1 -13.22 8.63 3.17
CA MET A 1 -12.54 7.39 2.70
C MET A 1 -13.05 6.16 3.45
N LYS A 2 -13.86 5.30 2.81
CA LYS A 2 -14.19 3.95 3.38
C LYS A 2 -12.92 3.08 3.38
N ALA A 3 -12.77 2.13 4.31
CA ALA A 3 -11.54 1.30 4.43
C ALA A 3 -11.17 0.57 3.13
N LYS A 4 -12.19 0.26 2.33
CA LYS A 4 -12.05 -0.25 0.95
C LYS A 4 -11.09 0.55 0.06
N HIS A 5 -10.98 1.87 0.25
CA HIS A 5 -10.08 2.70 -0.58
C HIS A 5 -8.61 2.47 -0.20
N ALA A 6 -8.31 2.28 1.08
CA ALA A 6 -6.95 1.95 1.54
C ALA A 6 -6.55 0.54 1.08
N LEU A 7 -7.48 -0.42 1.15
CA LEU A 7 -7.28 -1.77 0.61
C LEU A 7 -7.06 -1.75 -0.90
N PHE A 8 -7.83 -0.95 -1.64
CA PHE A 8 -7.67 -0.83 -3.09
C PHE A 8 -6.31 -0.22 -3.46
N LEU A 9 -5.85 0.79 -2.71
CA LEU A 9 -4.54 1.41 -2.86
C LEU A 9 -3.41 0.40 -2.61
N LEU A 10 -3.53 -0.42 -1.56
CA LEU A 10 -2.59 -1.51 -1.29
C LEU A 10 -2.56 -2.56 -2.41
N ALA A 11 -3.73 -2.96 -2.91
CA ALA A 11 -3.84 -3.94 -3.99
C ALA A 11 -3.17 -3.42 -5.27
N ILE A 12 -3.43 -2.16 -5.65
CA ILE A 12 -2.80 -1.52 -6.80
C ILE A 12 -1.29 -1.40 -6.60
N GLY A 13 -0.84 -0.94 -5.43
CA GLY A 13 0.59 -0.88 -5.10
C GLY A 13 1.27 -2.25 -5.18
N PHE A 14 0.57 -3.31 -4.79
CA PHE A 14 1.07 -4.69 -4.91
C PHE A 14 1.22 -5.15 -6.36
N VAL A 15 0.24 -4.87 -7.21
CA VAL A 15 0.33 -5.18 -8.64
C VAL A 15 1.44 -4.39 -9.32
N LEU A 16 1.58 -3.10 -9.04
CA LEU A 16 2.65 -2.26 -9.58
C LEU A 16 4.04 -2.73 -9.14
N ASP A 17 4.17 -3.18 -7.90
CA ASP A 17 5.43 -3.71 -7.39
C ASP A 17 5.81 -5.05 -8.04
N LEU A 18 4.83 -5.93 -8.30
CA LEU A 18 5.04 -7.16 -9.07
C LEU A 18 5.49 -6.85 -10.50
N ILE A 19 4.83 -5.89 -11.16
CA ILE A 19 5.17 -5.46 -12.52
C ILE A 19 6.57 -4.81 -12.52
N GLY A 20 6.86 -3.90 -11.59
CA GLY A 20 8.17 -3.26 -11.47
C GLY A 20 9.31 -4.25 -11.18
N SER A 21 9.05 -5.23 -10.31
CA SER A 21 10.00 -6.32 -10.03
C SER A 21 10.27 -7.16 -11.27
N TRP A 22 9.23 -7.50 -12.03
CA TRP A 22 9.37 -8.25 -13.28
C TRP A 22 10.16 -7.46 -14.34
N LEU A 23 9.85 -6.18 -14.51
CA LEU A 23 10.55 -5.30 -15.44
C LEU A 23 12.03 -5.13 -15.07
N LYS A 24 12.34 -5.11 -13.76
CA LYS A 24 13.72 -5.10 -13.26
C LYS A 24 14.45 -6.40 -13.61
N ILE A 25 13.80 -7.56 -13.51
CA ILE A 25 14.38 -8.87 -13.91
C ILE A 25 14.66 -8.90 -15.41
N VAL A 26 13.77 -8.35 -16.24
CA VAL A 26 13.93 -8.29 -17.71
C VAL A 26 14.94 -7.20 -18.14
N HIS A 27 15.57 -6.51 -17.19
CA HIS A 27 16.54 -5.42 -17.45
C HIS A 27 15.95 -4.30 -18.31
N TRP A 28 14.64 -4.04 -18.17
CA TRP A 28 14.03 -2.90 -18.84
C TRP A 28 14.54 -1.62 -18.17
N SER A 29 15.06 -0.69 -18.97
CA SER A 29 15.71 0.57 -18.53
C SER A 29 14.92 1.33 -17.46
N ASN A 30 13.58 1.29 -17.52
CA ASN A 30 12.72 2.03 -16.60
C ASN A 30 12.06 1.16 -15.50
N GLY A 31 12.44 -0.12 -15.36
CA GLY A 31 11.80 -1.05 -14.41
C GLY A 31 11.90 -0.60 -12.94
N GLU A 32 12.99 0.09 -12.59
CA GLU A 32 13.20 0.65 -11.26
C GLU A 32 12.18 1.74 -10.88
N TYR A 33 11.77 2.59 -11.83
CA TYR A 33 10.77 3.64 -11.56
C TYR A 33 9.39 3.04 -11.26
N TRP A 34 9.02 1.96 -11.97
CA TRP A 34 7.77 1.24 -11.72
C TRP A 34 7.76 0.56 -10.35
N PHE A 35 8.90 -0.03 -9.95
CA PHE A 35 9.07 -0.60 -8.63
C PHE A 35 8.96 0.46 -7.52
N ILE A 36 9.67 1.58 -7.66
CA ILE A 36 9.61 2.70 -6.70
C ILE A 36 8.18 3.26 -6.58
N ALA A 37 7.48 3.45 -7.71
CA ALA A 37 6.09 3.90 -7.69
C ALA A 37 5.17 2.92 -6.95
N GLY A 38 5.34 1.61 -7.16
CA GLY A 38 4.60 0.56 -6.44
C GLY A 38 4.86 0.60 -4.93
N VAL A 39 6.12 0.76 -4.52
CA VAL A 39 6.51 0.89 -3.10
C VAL A 39 5.89 2.13 -2.46
N ILE A 40 5.93 3.29 -3.11
CA ILE A 40 5.33 4.53 -2.59
C ILE A 40 3.81 4.36 -2.39
N LEU A 41 3.12 3.75 -3.36
CA LEU A 41 1.70 3.47 -3.27
C LEU A 41 1.36 2.49 -2.14
N LYS A 42 2.18 1.46 -1.94
CA LYS A 42 2.02 0.55 -0.78
C LYS A 42 2.18 1.29 0.53
N ILE A 43 3.24 2.09 0.69
CA ILE A 43 3.50 2.85 1.92
C ILE A 43 2.31 3.78 2.20
N ALA A 44 1.84 4.54 1.20
CA ALA A 44 0.67 5.40 1.34
C ALA A 44 -0.59 4.60 1.75
N GLY A 45 -0.81 3.43 1.13
CA GLY A 45 -1.91 2.53 1.46
C GLY A 45 -1.83 2.01 2.90
N VAL A 46 -0.65 1.57 3.36
CA VAL A 46 -0.40 1.10 4.73
C VAL A 46 -0.66 2.22 5.73
N VAL A 47 -0.10 3.42 5.50
CA VAL A 47 -0.27 4.58 6.38
C VAL A 47 -1.75 4.97 6.50
N LEU A 48 -2.48 5.02 5.39
CA LEU A 48 -3.92 5.30 5.40
C LEU A 48 -4.72 4.24 6.14
N LEU A 49 -4.35 2.96 6.00
CA LEU A 49 -5.01 1.86 6.69
C LEU A 49 -4.73 1.93 8.19
N ALA A 50 -3.47 2.12 8.59
CA ALA A 50 -3.05 2.29 9.98
C ALA A 50 -3.77 3.47 10.65
N TYR A 51 -3.78 4.65 9.99
CA TYR A 51 -4.53 5.81 10.48
C TYR A 51 -6.00 5.46 10.73
N LYS A 52 -6.60 4.73 9.80
CA LYS A 52 -8.02 4.36 9.89
C LYS A 52 -8.31 3.34 10.99
N VAL A 53 -7.39 2.42 11.27
CA VAL A 53 -7.48 1.48 12.39
C VAL A 53 -7.38 2.24 13.71
N VAL A 54 -6.39 3.12 13.86
CA VAL A 54 -6.19 3.90 15.10
C VAL A 54 -7.36 4.85 15.36
N THR A 55 -7.96 5.41 14.32
CA THR A 55 -9.12 6.32 14.44
C THR A 55 -10.45 5.57 14.58
N TYR A 56 -10.45 4.24 14.49
CA TYR A 56 -11.68 3.44 14.61
C TYR A 56 -12.17 3.46 16.07
N PRO A 57 -13.43 3.82 16.36
CA PRO A 57 -13.93 3.89 17.74
C PRO A 57 -13.82 2.56 18.50
N GLY A 58 -13.90 1.41 17.81
CA GLY A 58 -13.68 0.09 18.42
C GLY A 58 -12.21 -0.19 18.79
N TRP A 59 -11.24 0.51 18.21
CA TRP A 59 -9.82 0.38 18.55
C TRP A 59 -9.53 0.91 19.96
N LYS A 60 -10.18 2.01 20.37
CA LYS A 60 -10.11 2.50 21.76
C LYS A 60 -10.67 1.49 22.76
N GLY A 61 -11.74 0.78 22.40
CA GLY A 61 -12.30 -0.30 23.22
C GLY A 61 -11.38 -1.52 23.35
N PHE A 62 -10.50 -1.76 22.36
CA PHE A 62 -9.51 -2.83 22.40
C PHE A 62 -8.33 -2.50 23.32
N TRP A 63 -7.91 -1.23 23.38
CA TRP A 63 -6.81 -0.77 24.24
C TRP A 63 -7.23 -0.43 25.68
N ASN A 64 -8.50 -0.11 25.91
CA ASN A 64 -9.00 0.27 27.24
C ASN A 64 -9.52 -0.94 28.05
N LYS A 65 -8.96 -2.12 27.79
CA LYS A 65 -9.25 -3.40 28.46
C LYS A 65 -7.92 -4.00 28.91
#